data_AF-A0A317WZ88-F1
#
_entry.id   AF-A0A317WZ88-F1
#
_cell.length_a   1.000
_cell.length_b   1.000
_cell.length_c   1.000
_cell.angle_alpha   90.00
_cell.angle_beta   90.00
_cell.angle_gamma   90.00
#
_symmetry.space_group_name_H-M   'P 1'
#
loop_
_entity.id
_entity.type
_entity.pdbx_description
1 polymer ?
#
loop_
_entity_poly.entity_id
_entity_poly.type
_entity_poly.pdbx_seq_one_letter_code
_entity_poly.pdbx_strand_id
1 'polypeptide(L)'
;MSQRNPDPAWTSYFFSGSPPRPEFNNLIHNAEDWLPFPYLDQPWQLGRQVSNNIPYGHPQLVFYLYSKQNDTTIIYVAKTFTNPNPHRAKAQLQRIPSKHHTVEMLVKDLDPFYLEANALEHIHRFCPDARKIYFPAYHGVITDIPYSRLSDRLRPRQRAVVLERLEPTISHRRILGAATPDISTPFYHSLEDLSICPFEIDWYASLAEDRCRRVNALLDIGIVHGDIRDDHFRLPGDFYDIVLYDFSMAYTFTPIIPYTICFTTPKPLEHLRMRERNHVHHTVYKRVEQRDFYHHVIESLQMQPKDIQDLFISPIEGVRAILDMVVLRVARRPDPFTMPSSASVFQFLEAVCPKDRPTWYVTTARQLGLYEAAWGVGCQAGGIQKGMELVTLGDEILVNVDELGLDGGEFFLLVLIPKAWMGGDDVERRIKSVCERVMDQGEESVVLGREEFDQL
;
A
#
# COMPACT_ATOMS: atom_id res chain seq x y z
N MET A 1 33.61 -21.30 1.90
CA MET A 1 32.65 -20.20 2.17
C MET A 1 33.04 -19.57 3.49
N SER A 2 33.45 -18.31 3.52
CA SER A 2 33.62 -17.60 4.81
C SER A 2 32.22 -17.26 5.32
N GLN A 3 31.73 -18.03 6.30
CA GLN A 3 30.44 -17.75 6.94
C GLN A 3 30.62 -16.49 7.80
N ARG A 4 29.78 -15.48 7.57
CA ARG A 4 29.73 -14.31 8.45
C ARG A 4 29.04 -14.74 9.75
N ASN A 5 29.68 -14.47 10.87
CA ASN A 5 29.07 -14.72 12.17
C ASN A 5 28.20 -13.52 12.57
N PRO A 6 27.05 -13.76 13.23
CA PRO A 6 26.28 -12.72 13.90
C PRO A 6 27.18 -11.86 14.79
N ASP A 7 26.93 -10.54 14.79
CA ASP A 7 27.59 -9.56 15.64
C ASP A 7 26.55 -8.93 16.59
N PRO A 8 26.56 -9.32 17.88
CA PRO A 8 25.67 -8.73 18.88
C PRO A 8 25.84 -7.22 19.05
N ALA A 9 27.04 -6.68 18.80
CA ALA A 9 27.30 -5.24 18.86
C ALA A 9 26.60 -4.51 17.72
N TRP A 10 26.54 -5.10 16.52
CA TRP A 10 25.78 -4.55 15.40
C TRP A 10 24.29 -4.51 15.67
N THR A 11 23.72 -5.61 16.18
CA THR A 11 22.29 -5.66 16.53
C THR A 11 21.96 -4.56 17.55
N SER A 12 22.78 -4.43 18.59
CA SER A 12 22.62 -3.42 19.63
C SER A 12 22.76 -1.99 19.08
N TYR A 13 23.68 -1.78 18.14
CA TYR A 13 23.89 -0.48 17.48
C TYR A 13 22.75 -0.12 16.52
N PHE A 14 22.32 -1.04 15.67
CA PHE A 14 21.26 -0.80 14.70
C PHE A 14 19.94 -0.47 15.40
N PHE A 15 19.66 -1.17 16.49
CA PHE A 15 18.47 -0.98 17.31
C PHE A 15 18.71 -0.04 18.51
N SER A 16 19.77 0.78 18.48
CA SER A 16 20.03 1.76 19.55
C SER A 16 18.90 2.81 19.57
N GLY A 17 17.95 2.65 20.48
CA GLY A 17 16.75 3.49 20.60
C GLY A 17 15.43 2.70 20.59
N SER A 18 15.42 1.46 20.11
CA SER A 18 14.26 0.56 20.18
C SER A 18 14.73 -0.89 20.11
N PRO A 19 14.54 -1.71 21.16
CA PRO A 19 15.06 -3.07 21.17
C PRO A 19 14.51 -3.89 19.98
N PRO A 20 15.33 -4.78 19.38
CA PRO A 20 14.85 -5.66 18.32
C PRO A 20 13.76 -6.58 18.85
N ARG A 21 12.89 -7.04 17.95
CA ARG A 21 12.02 -8.16 18.28
C ARG A 21 12.89 -9.43 18.46
N PRO A 22 12.57 -10.32 19.42
CA PRO A 22 13.39 -11.50 19.72
C PRO A 22 13.69 -12.38 18.50
N GLU A 23 12.76 -12.44 17.54
CA GLU A 23 12.85 -13.22 16.32
C GLU A 23 14.00 -12.77 15.40
N PHE A 24 14.47 -11.53 15.53
CA PHE A 24 15.52 -10.96 14.68
C PHE A 24 16.94 -11.37 15.07
N ASN A 25 17.15 -11.82 16.31
CA ASN A 25 18.50 -12.08 16.85
C ASN A 25 19.23 -13.23 16.14
N ASN A 26 18.49 -14.16 15.54
CA ASN A 26 19.05 -15.33 14.83
C ASN A 26 18.72 -15.33 13.34
N LEU A 27 18.22 -14.20 12.82
CA LEU A 27 17.65 -14.14 11.49
C LEU A 27 18.75 -14.05 10.42
N ILE A 28 19.08 -15.19 9.80
CA ILE A 28 19.97 -15.25 8.65
C ILE A 28 19.12 -15.56 7.42
N HIS A 29 19.05 -14.62 6.49
CA HIS A 29 18.35 -14.82 5.23
C HIS A 29 19.16 -15.73 4.28
N ASN A 30 18.73 -16.98 4.12
CA ASN A 30 19.25 -17.84 3.06
C ASN A 30 18.26 -17.90 1.90
N ALA A 31 18.78 -17.95 0.67
CA ALA A 31 17.95 -18.08 -0.52
C ALA A 31 17.13 -19.38 -0.55
N GLU A 32 17.59 -20.41 0.16
CA GLU A 32 16.91 -21.70 0.31
C GLU A 32 15.65 -21.59 1.18
N ASP A 33 15.57 -20.56 2.01
CA ASP A 33 14.42 -20.34 2.88
C ASP A 33 13.29 -19.61 2.17
N TRP A 34 13.51 -18.98 1.02
CA TRP A 34 12.49 -18.19 0.34
C TRP A 34 11.31 -19.05 -0.12
N LEU A 35 10.09 -18.49 -0.01
CA LEU A 35 8.89 -19.12 -0.55
C LEU A 35 9.05 -19.30 -2.06
N PRO A 36 9.11 -20.54 -2.59
CA PRO A 36 9.08 -20.74 -4.02
C PRO A 36 7.70 -20.36 -4.56
N PHE A 37 7.64 -19.87 -5.80
CA PHE A 37 6.34 -19.66 -6.46
C PHE A 37 5.57 -21.00 -6.50
N PRO A 38 4.38 -21.11 -5.88
CA PRO A 38 3.76 -22.40 -5.58
C PRO A 38 3.28 -23.17 -6.81
N TYR A 39 3.26 -22.53 -7.99
CA TYR A 39 2.76 -23.10 -9.23
C TYR A 39 3.86 -23.36 -10.26
N LEU A 40 5.11 -23.54 -9.81
CA LEU A 40 6.23 -23.86 -10.70
C LEU A 40 6.00 -25.12 -11.54
N ASP A 41 5.34 -26.13 -10.96
CA ASP A 41 5.01 -27.40 -11.62
C ASP A 41 3.78 -27.32 -12.54
N GLN A 42 3.00 -26.24 -12.45
CA GLN A 42 1.81 -26.03 -13.28
C GLN A 42 2.15 -25.33 -14.61
N PRO A 43 1.23 -25.31 -15.59
CA PRO A 43 1.38 -24.47 -16.77
C PRO A 43 1.33 -22.98 -16.41
N TRP A 44 2.47 -22.29 -16.50
CA TRP A 44 2.56 -20.84 -16.42
C TRP A 44 3.37 -20.26 -17.59
N GLN A 45 3.20 -18.97 -17.88
CA GLN A 45 3.93 -18.29 -18.95
C GLN A 45 4.14 -16.80 -18.60
N LEU A 46 5.32 -16.27 -18.93
CA LEU A 46 5.52 -14.81 -18.96
C LEU A 46 4.91 -14.25 -20.24
N GLY A 47 3.98 -13.33 -20.08
CA GLY A 47 3.37 -12.60 -21.18
C GLY A 47 4.14 -11.34 -21.57
N ARG A 48 3.39 -10.32 -21.97
CA ARG A 48 3.94 -9.01 -22.34
C ARG A 48 4.48 -8.25 -21.13
N GLN A 49 5.38 -7.32 -21.40
CA GLN A 49 5.88 -6.36 -20.41
C GLN A 49 4.73 -5.47 -19.93
N VAL A 50 4.71 -5.15 -18.64
CA VAL A 50 3.67 -4.29 -18.02
C VAL A 50 3.85 -2.84 -18.45
N SER A 51 5.09 -2.35 -18.52
CA SER A 51 5.42 -0.99 -18.97
C SER A 51 6.29 -1.03 -20.22
N ASN A 52 5.88 -0.37 -21.30
CA ASN A 52 6.65 -0.32 -22.55
C ASN A 52 7.76 0.75 -22.53
N ASN A 53 7.85 1.55 -21.46
CA ASN A 53 8.79 2.68 -21.36
C ASN A 53 10.21 2.25 -20.98
N ILE A 54 10.38 1.01 -20.53
CA ILE A 54 11.67 0.47 -20.11
C ILE A 54 12.21 -0.43 -21.23
N PRO A 55 13.41 -0.16 -21.78
CA PRO A 55 13.97 -0.96 -22.87
C PRO A 55 14.28 -2.38 -22.41
N TYR A 56 14.12 -3.35 -23.31
CA TYR A 56 14.39 -4.78 -23.02
C TYR A 56 15.80 -5.11 -22.50
N GLY A 57 16.75 -4.18 -22.60
CA GLY A 57 18.10 -4.30 -22.05
C GLY A 57 18.25 -3.89 -20.57
N HIS A 58 17.20 -3.33 -19.95
CA HIS A 58 17.26 -2.82 -18.58
C HIS A 58 17.45 -3.97 -17.55
N PRO A 59 18.26 -3.82 -16.48
CA PRO A 59 18.55 -4.91 -15.54
C PRO A 59 17.31 -5.48 -14.83
N GLN A 60 16.23 -4.70 -14.74
CA GLN A 60 14.96 -5.09 -14.13
C GLN A 60 13.82 -4.87 -15.12
N LEU A 61 12.93 -5.84 -15.29
CA LEU A 61 11.72 -5.70 -16.12
C LEU A 61 10.52 -6.33 -15.43
N VAL A 62 9.33 -5.80 -15.70
CA VAL A 62 8.08 -6.26 -15.10
C VAL A 62 7.20 -6.87 -16.17
N PHE A 63 6.77 -8.12 -15.99
CA PHE A 63 5.94 -8.88 -16.93
C PHE A 63 4.63 -9.34 -16.28
N TYR A 64 3.58 -9.47 -17.09
CA TYR A 64 2.43 -10.28 -16.67
C TYR A 64 2.85 -11.74 -16.60
N LEU A 65 2.44 -12.44 -15.55
CA LEU A 65 2.63 -13.88 -15.41
C LEU A 65 1.26 -14.54 -15.35
N TYR A 66 1.00 -15.43 -16.30
CA TYR A 66 -0.25 -16.18 -16.39
C TYR A 66 -0.02 -17.57 -15.82
N SER A 67 -0.82 -18.00 -14.85
CA SER A 67 -0.75 -19.34 -14.24
C SER A 67 -2.11 -20.02 -14.33
N LYS A 68 -2.15 -21.25 -14.83
CA LYS A 68 -3.39 -22.04 -14.89
C LYS A 68 -3.55 -22.83 -13.60
N GLN A 69 -4.66 -22.58 -12.89
CA GLN A 69 -5.01 -23.23 -11.62
C GLN A 69 -6.46 -23.69 -11.68
N ASN A 70 -6.72 -24.99 -11.55
CA ASN A 70 -8.07 -25.57 -11.52
C ASN A 70 -8.99 -25.00 -12.62
N ASP A 71 -8.51 -25.02 -13.87
CA ASP A 71 -9.15 -24.46 -15.08
C ASP A 71 -9.39 -22.94 -15.12
N THR A 72 -8.96 -22.22 -14.09
CA THR A 72 -8.96 -20.75 -14.06
C THR A 72 -7.57 -20.22 -14.39
N THR A 73 -7.48 -19.12 -15.14
CA THR A 73 -6.21 -18.42 -15.36
C THR A 73 -6.08 -17.31 -14.34
N ILE A 74 -5.11 -17.41 -13.45
CA ILE A 74 -4.76 -16.35 -12.50
C ILE A 74 -3.62 -15.52 -13.09
N ILE A 75 -3.73 -14.20 -12.96
CA ILE A 75 -2.76 -13.25 -13.50
C ILE A 75 -2.01 -12.60 -12.34
N TYR A 76 -0.70 -12.75 -12.38
CA TYR A 76 0.27 -12.13 -11.46
C TYR A 76 1.15 -11.14 -12.21
N VAL A 77 2.03 -10.49 -11.47
CA VAL A 77 3.14 -9.72 -12.01
C VAL A 77 4.46 -10.37 -11.59
N ALA A 78 5.36 -10.57 -12.55
CA ALA A 78 6.71 -11.05 -12.31
C ALA A 78 7.72 -9.91 -12.56
N LYS A 79 8.37 -9.43 -11.50
CA LYS A 79 9.52 -8.54 -11.61
C LYS A 79 10.76 -9.40 -11.81
N THR A 80 11.39 -9.28 -12.97
CA THR A 80 12.49 -10.11 -13.44
C THR A 80 13.82 -9.38 -13.34
N PHE A 81 14.89 -10.11 -13.04
CA PHE A 81 16.22 -9.55 -12.75
C PHE A 81 17.32 -10.24 -13.55
N THR A 82 18.28 -9.45 -14.02
CA THR A 82 19.53 -10.00 -14.57
C THR A 82 20.37 -10.66 -13.49
N ASN A 83 21.29 -11.54 -13.88
CA ASN A 83 22.23 -12.15 -12.95
C ASN A 83 23.15 -11.10 -12.29
N PRO A 84 23.64 -11.40 -11.07
CA PRO A 84 24.54 -10.49 -10.37
C PRO A 84 25.78 -10.20 -11.22
N ASN A 85 26.30 -8.97 -11.12
CA ASN A 85 27.52 -8.57 -11.83
C ASN A 85 28.69 -8.37 -10.86
N PRO A 86 29.66 -9.31 -10.78
CA PRO A 86 30.82 -9.21 -9.89
C PRO A 86 31.69 -7.96 -10.13
N HIS A 87 31.70 -7.42 -11.35
CA HIS A 87 32.45 -6.19 -11.63
C HIS A 87 31.85 -4.98 -10.89
N ARG A 88 30.53 -4.93 -10.70
CA ARG A 88 29.88 -3.87 -9.91
C ARG A 88 30.28 -3.95 -8.44
N ALA A 89 30.26 -5.15 -7.86
CA ALA A 89 30.70 -5.39 -6.49
C ALA A 89 32.18 -4.99 -6.31
N LYS A 90 33.06 -5.38 -7.23
CA LYS A 90 34.47 -5.01 -7.22
C LYS A 90 34.68 -3.49 -7.31
N ALA A 91 33.99 -2.82 -8.24
CA ALA A 91 34.07 -1.36 -8.38
C ALA A 91 33.59 -0.64 -7.11
N GLN A 92 32.54 -1.15 -6.47
CA GLN A 92 32.03 -0.58 -5.23
C GLN A 92 33.03 -0.76 -4.07
N LEU A 93 33.64 -1.94 -3.91
CA LEU A 93 34.73 -2.19 -2.95
C LEU A 93 35.94 -1.27 -3.17
N GLN A 94 36.27 -0.96 -4.42
CA GLN A 94 37.33 0.01 -4.72
C GLN A 94 36.96 1.44 -4.30
N ARG A 95 35.67 1.81 -4.42
CA ARG A 95 35.16 3.13 -4.05
C ARG A 95 35.07 3.32 -2.53
N ILE A 96 34.59 2.32 -1.81
CA ILE A 96 34.50 2.32 -0.34
C ILE A 96 35.20 1.05 0.17
N PRO A 97 36.53 1.13 0.42
CA PRO A 97 37.30 -0.02 0.86
C PRO A 97 36.79 -0.60 2.19
N SER A 98 36.73 -1.92 2.28
CA SER A 98 36.40 -2.63 3.52
C SER A 98 37.33 -3.83 3.70
N LYS A 99 37.83 -4.01 4.93
CA LYS A 99 38.64 -5.19 5.31
C LYS A 99 37.78 -6.39 5.68
N HIS A 100 36.48 -6.19 5.91
CA HIS A 100 35.56 -7.21 6.40
C HIS A 100 34.68 -7.82 5.30
N HIS A 101 34.74 -7.28 4.09
CA HIS A 101 33.86 -7.65 2.98
C HIS A 101 34.65 -8.10 1.76
N THR A 102 34.26 -9.22 1.18
CA THR A 102 34.81 -9.71 -0.11
C THR A 102 33.90 -9.35 -1.27
N VAL A 103 34.41 -9.49 -2.51
CA VAL A 103 33.61 -9.26 -3.72
C VAL A 103 32.41 -10.19 -3.75
N GLU A 104 32.58 -11.47 -3.44
CA GLU A 104 31.52 -12.48 -3.47
C GLU A 104 30.38 -12.13 -2.50
N MET A 105 30.74 -11.57 -1.35
CA MET A 105 29.75 -11.10 -0.38
C MET A 105 28.96 -9.90 -0.92
N LEU A 106 29.66 -8.90 -1.47
CA LEU A 106 29.00 -7.72 -2.05
C LEU A 106 28.14 -8.06 -3.25
N VAL A 107 28.48 -9.10 -4.00
CA VAL A 107 27.64 -9.57 -5.11
C VAL A 107 26.24 -9.88 -4.61
N LYS A 108 26.08 -10.51 -3.43
CA LYS A 108 24.77 -10.78 -2.84
C LYS A 108 24.18 -9.54 -2.19
N ASP A 109 24.96 -8.82 -1.38
CA ASP A 109 24.49 -7.63 -0.65
C ASP A 109 24.02 -6.49 -1.58
N LEU A 110 24.46 -6.47 -2.84
CA LEU A 110 24.11 -5.45 -3.83
C LEU A 110 23.26 -5.99 -4.98
N ASP A 111 22.82 -7.25 -4.93
CA ASP A 111 21.96 -7.82 -5.97
C ASP A 111 20.51 -7.41 -5.74
N PRO A 112 19.90 -6.62 -6.65
CA PRO A 112 18.53 -6.14 -6.47
C PRO A 112 17.50 -7.27 -6.32
N PHE A 113 17.76 -8.45 -6.91
CA PHE A 113 16.90 -9.61 -6.71
C PHE A 113 16.90 -10.10 -5.26
N TYR A 114 18.08 -10.19 -4.63
CA TYR A 114 18.21 -10.60 -3.23
C TYR A 114 17.60 -9.56 -2.29
N LEU A 115 17.83 -8.27 -2.55
CA LEU A 115 17.27 -7.19 -1.74
C LEU A 115 15.74 -7.22 -1.74
N GLU A 116 15.14 -7.34 -2.93
CA GLU A 116 13.69 -7.36 -3.08
C GLU A 116 13.06 -8.65 -2.54
N ALA A 117 13.64 -9.81 -2.84
CA ALA A 117 13.16 -11.09 -2.33
C ALA A 117 13.24 -11.13 -0.79
N ASN A 118 14.35 -10.68 -0.20
CA ASN A 118 14.50 -10.64 1.26
C ASN A 118 13.47 -9.71 1.91
N ALA A 119 13.26 -8.51 1.35
CA ALA A 119 12.30 -7.56 1.90
C ALA A 119 10.87 -8.13 1.86
N LEU A 120 10.44 -8.69 0.73
CA LEU A 120 9.08 -9.22 0.57
C LEU A 120 8.84 -10.49 1.37
N GLU A 121 9.82 -11.39 1.44
CA GLU A 121 9.76 -12.56 2.32
C GLU A 121 9.67 -12.13 3.79
N HIS A 122 10.44 -11.12 4.19
CA HIS A 122 10.44 -10.61 5.56
C HIS A 122 9.10 -9.91 5.90
N ILE A 123 8.53 -9.13 4.96
CA ILE A 123 7.18 -8.58 5.08
C ILE A 123 6.16 -9.72 5.25
N HIS A 124 6.22 -10.75 4.41
CA HIS A 124 5.29 -11.87 4.45
C HIS A 124 5.29 -12.58 5.81
N ARG A 125 6.48 -12.77 6.41
CA ARG A 125 6.66 -13.50 7.68
C ARG A 125 6.41 -12.67 8.94
N PHE A 126 6.85 -11.42 8.97
CA PHE A 126 6.94 -10.64 10.21
C PHE A 126 6.02 -9.42 10.26
N CYS A 127 5.47 -9.00 9.12
CA CYS A 127 4.49 -7.91 9.11
C CYS A 127 3.15 -8.44 9.63
N PRO A 128 2.50 -7.75 10.60
CA PRO A 128 1.14 -8.09 11.02
C PRO A 128 0.17 -8.06 9.84
N ASP A 129 -0.83 -8.94 9.82
CA ASP A 129 -1.77 -9.05 8.68
C ASP A 129 -2.48 -7.73 8.37
N ALA A 130 -2.87 -6.99 9.41
CA ALA A 130 -3.43 -5.64 9.31
C ALA A 130 -2.55 -4.65 8.51
N ARG A 131 -1.22 -4.80 8.57
CA ARG A 131 -0.27 -3.91 7.91
C ARG A 131 0.23 -4.45 6.57
N LYS A 132 -0.09 -5.70 6.20
CA LYS A 132 0.25 -6.25 4.88
C LYS A 132 -0.46 -5.51 3.75
N ILE A 133 -1.59 -4.85 4.03
CA ILE A 133 -2.32 -4.00 3.08
C ILE A 133 -1.44 -2.92 2.43
N TYR A 134 -0.38 -2.48 3.11
CA TYR A 134 0.54 -1.44 2.65
C TYR A 134 1.44 -1.85 1.49
N PHE A 135 1.53 -3.15 1.20
CA PHE A 135 2.50 -3.73 0.29
C PHE A 135 1.82 -4.62 -0.75
N PRO A 136 2.44 -4.85 -1.91
CA PRO A 136 1.92 -5.85 -2.85
C PRO A 136 1.94 -7.24 -2.21
N ALA A 137 0.87 -8.02 -2.39
CA ALA A 137 0.87 -9.40 -1.93
C ALA A 137 1.98 -10.20 -2.63
N TYR A 138 2.79 -10.90 -1.83
CA TYR A 138 3.94 -11.68 -2.28
C TYR A 138 3.54 -13.14 -2.52
N HIS A 139 3.89 -13.68 -3.69
CA HIS A 139 3.55 -15.03 -4.11
C HIS A 139 4.78 -15.95 -4.28
N GLY A 140 5.96 -15.49 -3.88
CA GLY A 140 7.20 -16.27 -3.94
C GLY A 140 8.17 -15.83 -5.04
N VAL A 141 9.24 -16.60 -5.17
CA VAL A 141 10.31 -16.37 -6.15
C VAL A 141 10.41 -17.48 -7.20
N ILE A 142 10.96 -17.12 -8.35
CA ILE A 142 11.43 -18.03 -9.39
C ILE A 142 12.93 -17.79 -9.53
N THR A 143 13.75 -18.80 -9.29
CA THR A 143 15.22 -18.68 -9.31
C THR A 143 15.85 -19.10 -10.62
N ASP A 144 15.13 -19.89 -11.44
CA ASP A 144 15.54 -20.26 -12.79
C ASP A 144 14.31 -20.32 -13.71
N ILE A 145 14.16 -19.30 -14.56
CA ILE A 145 13.10 -19.22 -15.57
C ILE A 145 13.53 -20.04 -16.80
N PRO A 146 12.84 -21.14 -17.13
CA PRO A 146 13.17 -21.94 -18.30
C PRO A 146 12.93 -21.15 -19.60
N TYR A 147 13.77 -21.35 -20.60
CA TYR A 147 13.59 -20.74 -21.92
C TYR A 147 12.22 -21.04 -22.55
N SER A 148 11.67 -22.24 -22.30
CA SER A 148 10.33 -22.63 -22.77
C SER A 148 9.19 -21.80 -22.17
N ARG A 149 9.45 -21.06 -21.10
CA ARG A 149 8.48 -20.19 -20.41
C ARG A 149 8.62 -18.72 -20.84
N LEU A 150 9.63 -18.40 -21.64
CA LEU A 150 9.86 -17.08 -22.22
C LEU A 150 9.17 -16.98 -23.58
N SER A 151 8.66 -15.80 -23.92
CA SER A 151 8.33 -15.52 -25.32
C SER A 151 9.62 -15.30 -26.13
N ASP A 152 9.64 -15.71 -27.40
CA ASP A 152 10.82 -15.70 -28.30
C ASP A 152 11.53 -14.34 -28.44
N ARG A 153 10.92 -13.26 -27.96
CA ARG A 153 11.42 -11.88 -28.04
C ARG A 153 12.16 -11.41 -26.78
N LEU A 154 12.24 -12.23 -25.73
CA LEU A 154 12.80 -11.82 -24.43
C LEU A 154 14.22 -12.34 -24.23
N ARG A 155 15.13 -11.44 -23.85
CA ARG A 155 16.41 -11.88 -23.26
C ARG A 155 16.12 -12.56 -21.91
N PRO A 156 16.75 -13.72 -21.64
CA PRO A 156 16.49 -14.48 -20.42
C PRO A 156 16.97 -13.68 -19.20
N ARG A 157 16.02 -13.19 -18.41
CA ARG A 157 16.24 -12.93 -16.98
C ARG A 157 15.80 -14.21 -16.28
N GLN A 158 16.73 -14.85 -15.60
CA GLN A 158 16.51 -16.18 -15.02
C GLN A 158 15.76 -16.11 -13.69
N ARG A 159 15.65 -14.93 -13.09
CA ARG A 159 15.14 -14.77 -11.73
C ARG A 159 13.98 -13.80 -11.70
N ALA A 160 12.96 -14.10 -10.90
CA ALA A 160 11.83 -13.23 -10.70
C ALA A 160 11.28 -13.29 -9.28
N VAL A 161 10.72 -12.17 -8.86
CA VAL A 161 9.84 -12.06 -7.70
C VAL A 161 8.41 -11.96 -8.24
N VAL A 162 7.50 -12.80 -7.72
CA VAL A 162 6.10 -12.85 -8.16
C VAL A 162 5.22 -12.14 -7.15
N LEU A 163 4.43 -11.19 -7.65
CA LEU A 163 3.60 -10.26 -6.88
C LEU A 163 2.16 -10.27 -7.37
N GLU A 164 1.25 -9.76 -6.54
CA GLU A 164 -0.10 -9.45 -6.98
C GLU A 164 -0.09 -8.51 -8.19
N ARG A 165 -1.06 -8.69 -9.09
CA ARG A 165 -1.30 -7.74 -10.16
C ARG A 165 -2.06 -6.55 -9.60
N LEU A 166 -1.46 -5.37 -9.73
CA LEU A 166 -2.10 -4.10 -9.38
C LEU A 166 -2.65 -3.41 -10.63
N GLU A 167 -3.77 -2.71 -10.45
CA GLU A 167 -4.46 -1.95 -11.49
C GLU A 167 -5.03 -0.67 -10.88
N PRO A 168 -5.18 0.42 -11.66
CA PRO A 168 -5.77 1.67 -11.18
C PRO A 168 -7.31 1.57 -11.10
N THR A 169 -7.82 0.52 -10.46
CA THR A 169 -9.26 0.23 -10.29
C THR A 169 -9.61 0.13 -8.81
N ILE A 170 -10.85 0.45 -8.44
CA ILE A 170 -11.32 0.45 -7.04
C ILE A 170 -11.09 -0.89 -6.33
N SER A 171 -11.24 -2.02 -7.03
CA SER A 171 -10.99 -3.35 -6.47
C SER A 171 -9.55 -3.55 -5.99
N HIS A 172 -8.59 -2.80 -6.51
CA HIS A 172 -7.18 -2.85 -6.11
C HIS A 172 -6.76 -1.68 -5.22
N ARG A 173 -7.65 -0.73 -4.92
CA ARG A 173 -7.37 0.35 -3.97
C ARG A 173 -7.43 -0.15 -2.54
N ARG A 174 -6.80 0.62 -1.66
CA ARG A 174 -6.68 0.32 -0.23
C ARG A 174 -7.26 1.50 0.55
N ILE A 175 -8.19 1.22 1.46
CA ILE A 175 -8.65 2.20 2.43
C ILE A 175 -7.75 2.09 3.65
N LEU A 176 -7.21 3.22 4.09
CA LEU A 176 -6.40 3.31 5.29
C LEU A 176 -7.16 4.06 6.38
N GLY A 177 -6.95 3.71 7.65
CA GLY A 177 -7.57 4.44 8.77
C GLY A 177 -7.09 5.89 8.85
N ALA A 178 -7.92 6.82 9.32
CA ALA A 178 -7.54 8.19 9.58
C ALA A 178 -6.58 8.23 10.77
N ALA A 179 -5.56 9.07 10.65
CA ALA A 179 -4.70 9.45 11.76
C ALA A 179 -4.89 10.94 12.00
N THR A 180 -4.90 11.35 13.26
CA THR A 180 -4.90 12.76 13.62
C THR A 180 -3.58 13.36 13.14
N PRO A 181 -3.58 14.31 12.18
CA PRO A 181 -2.34 14.93 11.74
C PRO A 181 -1.67 15.58 12.94
N ASP A 182 -0.38 15.30 13.13
CA ASP A 182 0.39 16.02 14.12
C ASP A 182 0.67 17.43 13.59
N ILE A 183 -0.20 18.36 13.98
CA ILE A 183 -0.15 19.78 13.60
C ILE A 183 1.12 20.48 14.10
N SER A 184 1.87 19.85 15.02
CA SER A 184 3.16 20.37 15.49
C SER A 184 4.34 19.97 14.60
N THR A 185 4.10 19.15 13.57
CA THR A 185 5.16 18.71 12.68
C THR A 185 5.65 19.86 11.79
N PRO A 186 6.97 19.95 11.52
CA PRO A 186 7.51 20.91 10.55
C PRO A 186 6.88 20.78 9.15
N PHE A 187 6.43 19.58 8.79
CA PHE A 187 5.74 19.34 7.53
C PHE A 187 4.39 20.05 7.48
N TYR A 188 3.56 19.92 8.52
CA TYR A 188 2.25 20.57 8.55
C TYR A 188 2.40 22.10 8.47
N HIS A 189 3.32 22.70 9.25
CA HIS A 189 3.61 24.14 9.15
C HIS A 189 4.06 24.56 7.74
N SER A 190 4.88 23.72 7.07
CA SER A 190 5.28 24.01 5.69
C SER A 190 4.11 23.98 4.69
N LEU A 191 3.02 23.27 5.00
CA LEU A 191 1.79 23.31 4.20
C LEU A 191 0.97 24.57 4.48
N GLU A 192 0.89 25.01 5.73
CA GLU A 192 0.18 26.25 6.11
C GLU A 192 0.85 27.50 5.53
N ASP A 193 2.17 27.47 5.36
CA ASP A 193 2.94 28.54 4.71
C ASP A 193 2.65 28.64 3.20
N LEU A 194 2.06 27.59 2.59
CA LEU A 194 1.62 27.61 1.20
C LEU A 194 0.21 28.18 1.13
N SER A 195 -0.03 29.15 0.24
CA SER A 195 -1.35 29.76 0.01
C SER A 195 -2.35 28.82 -0.70
N ILE A 196 -2.50 27.58 -0.20
CA ILE A 196 -3.48 26.58 -0.64
C ILE A 196 -4.68 26.56 0.32
N CYS A 197 -5.81 25.99 -0.11
CA CYS A 197 -7.00 25.99 0.76
C CYS A 197 -6.91 24.93 1.87
N PRO A 198 -7.66 25.07 2.97
CA PRO A 198 -7.67 24.10 4.07
C PRO A 198 -7.99 22.66 3.63
N PHE A 199 -8.88 22.49 2.65
CA PHE A 199 -9.22 21.16 2.14
C PHE A 199 -8.03 20.48 1.43
N GLU A 200 -7.23 21.25 0.68
CA GLU A 200 -5.99 20.73 0.09
C GLU A 200 -4.99 20.36 1.19
N ILE A 201 -4.83 21.21 2.22
CA ILE A 201 -3.94 20.94 3.36
C ILE A 201 -4.32 19.62 4.03
N ASP A 202 -5.60 19.42 4.36
CA ASP A 202 -6.09 18.20 5.00
C ASP A 202 -5.82 16.95 4.15
N TRP A 203 -6.01 17.06 2.83
CA TRP A 203 -5.76 15.95 1.92
C TRP A 203 -4.27 15.61 1.82
N TYR A 204 -3.38 16.60 1.64
CA TYR A 204 -1.93 16.37 1.57
C TYR A 204 -1.35 15.90 2.91
N ALA A 205 -1.84 16.43 4.03
CA ALA A 205 -1.46 15.97 5.36
C ALA A 205 -1.86 14.49 5.55
N SER A 206 -3.10 14.13 5.17
CA SER A 206 -3.56 12.75 5.18
C SER A 206 -2.71 11.85 4.27
N LEU A 207 -2.33 12.30 3.08
CA LEU A 207 -1.49 11.54 2.15
C LEU A 207 -0.08 11.29 2.74
N ALA A 208 0.52 12.31 3.36
CA ALA A 208 1.82 12.18 4.00
C ALA A 208 1.80 11.17 5.14
N GLU A 209 0.76 11.21 5.97
CA GLU A 209 0.59 10.27 7.08
C GLU A 209 0.37 8.83 6.59
N ASP A 210 -0.46 8.64 5.56
CA ASP A 210 -0.66 7.35 4.90
C ASP A 210 0.68 6.77 4.40
N ARG A 211 1.48 7.56 3.70
CA ARG A 211 2.80 7.13 3.21
C ARG A 211 3.78 6.87 4.37
N CYS A 212 3.78 7.71 5.40
CA CYS A 212 4.61 7.53 6.59
C CYS A 212 4.26 6.23 7.33
N ARG A 213 2.98 5.85 7.44
CA ARG A 213 2.57 4.58 8.03
C ARG A 213 3.10 3.37 7.26
N ARG A 214 3.04 3.40 5.93
CA ARG A 214 3.60 2.33 5.07
C ARG A 214 5.10 2.17 5.31
N VAL A 215 5.84 3.28 5.37
CA VAL A 215 7.28 3.27 5.64
C VAL A 215 7.59 2.81 7.07
N ASN A 216 6.85 3.31 8.07
CA ASN A 216 7.02 2.91 9.45
C ASN A 216 6.75 1.40 9.64
N ALA A 217 5.80 0.83 8.90
CA ALA A 217 5.53 -0.61 8.96
C ALA A 217 6.73 -1.47 8.50
N LEU A 218 7.56 -0.99 7.56
CA LEU A 218 8.82 -1.61 7.19
C LEU A 218 9.86 -1.48 8.31
N LEU A 219 10.02 -0.27 8.83
CA LEU A 219 11.02 0.04 9.85
C LEU A 219 10.76 -0.74 11.16
N ASP A 220 9.49 -0.89 11.52
CA ASP A 220 9.05 -1.64 12.71
C ASP A 220 9.37 -3.15 12.63
N ILE A 221 9.66 -3.65 11.43
CA ILE A 221 10.15 -5.01 11.18
C ILE A 221 11.59 -5.04 10.68
N GLY A 222 12.35 -3.95 10.86
CA GLY A 222 13.78 -3.91 10.54
C GLY A 222 14.10 -3.82 9.04
N ILE A 223 13.16 -3.36 8.21
CA ILE A 223 13.38 -3.08 6.79
C ILE A 223 13.50 -1.57 6.58
N VAL A 224 14.48 -1.17 5.77
CA VAL A 224 14.68 0.21 5.31
C VAL A 224 14.49 0.18 3.80
N HIS A 225 13.52 0.93 3.27
CA HIS A 225 13.20 0.90 1.83
C HIS A 225 14.34 1.43 0.97
N GLY A 226 15.00 2.50 1.40
CA GLY A 226 16.22 3.04 0.78
C GLY A 226 16.06 3.84 -0.50
N ASP A 227 14.86 3.90 -1.08
CA ASP A 227 14.57 4.63 -2.32
C ASP A 227 13.10 5.12 -2.31
N ILE A 228 12.75 5.97 -1.35
CA ILE A 228 11.41 6.53 -1.24
C ILE A 228 11.20 7.55 -2.35
N ARG A 229 10.26 7.25 -3.26
CA ARG A 229 9.88 8.10 -4.40
C ARG A 229 8.38 8.09 -4.58
N ASP A 230 7.87 9.14 -5.24
CA ASP A 230 6.44 9.29 -5.46
C ASP A 230 5.85 8.15 -6.33
N ASP A 231 6.57 7.74 -7.37
CA ASP A 231 6.21 6.64 -8.27
C ASP A 231 6.30 5.25 -7.62
N HIS A 232 6.75 5.14 -6.37
CA HIS A 232 6.76 3.88 -5.60
C HIS A 232 5.51 3.70 -4.73
N PHE A 233 4.62 4.69 -4.67
CA PHE A 233 3.33 4.60 -3.98
C PHE A 233 2.14 4.45 -4.93
N ARG A 234 2.30 4.83 -6.20
CA ARG A 234 1.22 4.85 -7.21
C ARG A 234 1.69 4.24 -8.53
N LEU A 235 0.74 3.77 -9.34
CA LEU A 235 1.06 3.21 -10.65
C LEU A 235 1.44 4.33 -11.65
N PRO A 236 2.27 4.05 -12.67
CA PRO A 236 2.56 5.04 -13.70
C PRO A 236 1.30 5.57 -14.38
N GLY A 237 1.16 6.91 -14.40
CA GLY A 237 0.00 7.60 -15.00
C GLY A 237 -1.25 7.67 -14.11
N ASP A 238 -1.15 7.17 -12.88
CA ASP A 238 -2.25 7.18 -11.91
C ASP A 238 -2.06 8.29 -10.87
N PHE A 239 -3.16 8.88 -10.40
CA PHE A 239 -3.12 9.97 -9.42
C PHE A 239 -3.00 9.44 -7.98
N TYR A 240 -3.74 8.37 -7.68
CA TYR A 240 -3.91 7.83 -6.33
C TYR A 240 -2.83 6.83 -5.94
N ASP A 241 -2.46 6.84 -4.67
CA ASP A 241 -1.65 5.78 -4.09
C ASP A 241 -2.40 4.44 -4.14
N ILE A 242 -1.65 3.35 -4.23
CA ILE A 242 -2.16 1.97 -4.20
C ILE A 242 -1.51 1.20 -3.06
N VAL A 243 -0.20 0.96 -3.14
CA VAL A 243 0.65 0.31 -2.14
C VAL A 243 2.08 0.85 -2.27
N LEU A 244 2.92 0.65 -1.26
CA LEU A 244 4.36 0.90 -1.36
C LEU A 244 5.06 -0.30 -2.01
N TYR A 245 5.77 -0.07 -3.12
CA TYR A 245 6.46 -1.12 -3.89
C TYR A 245 7.86 -0.68 -4.38
N ASP A 246 8.58 -1.63 -5.00
CA ASP A 246 9.98 -1.51 -5.43
C ASP A 246 11.03 -1.56 -4.31
N PHE A 247 11.24 -2.78 -3.80
CA PHE A 247 12.23 -3.05 -2.75
C PHE A 247 13.62 -3.38 -3.29
N SER A 248 13.91 -3.05 -4.55
CA SER A 248 15.17 -3.40 -5.22
C SER A 248 16.41 -2.73 -4.60
N MET A 249 16.18 -1.74 -3.72
CA MET A 249 17.17 -0.97 -2.97
C MET A 249 17.08 -1.15 -1.46
N ALA A 250 16.15 -1.98 -1.01
CA ALA A 250 15.84 -2.13 0.41
C ALA A 250 16.98 -2.82 1.15
N TYR A 251 17.16 -2.44 2.41
CA TYR A 251 17.96 -3.18 3.36
C TYR A 251 17.02 -3.90 4.34
N THR A 252 17.16 -5.22 4.44
CA THR A 252 16.47 -6.01 5.46
C THR A 252 17.47 -6.37 6.54
N PHE A 253 17.12 -6.11 7.80
CA PHE A 253 18.01 -6.34 8.93
C PHE A 253 18.48 -7.80 8.99
N THR A 254 19.78 -7.97 9.23
CA THR A 254 20.38 -9.23 9.66
C THR A 254 21.33 -8.93 10.83
N PRO A 255 21.64 -9.90 11.71
CA PRO A 255 22.59 -9.70 12.80
C PRO A 255 24.04 -9.62 12.28
N ILE A 256 24.25 -9.57 10.97
CA ILE A 256 25.53 -9.43 10.31
C ILE A 256 25.70 -7.97 9.89
N ILE A 257 26.86 -7.37 10.17
CA ILE A 257 27.16 -6.01 9.74
C ILE A 257 27.09 -5.93 8.20
N PRO A 258 26.23 -5.07 7.64
CA PRO A 258 26.16 -4.88 6.19
C PRO A 258 27.32 -4.01 5.71
N TYR A 259 27.71 -4.20 4.44
CA TYR A 259 28.69 -3.35 3.78
C TYR A 259 28.22 -1.89 3.73
N THR A 260 26.96 -1.70 3.34
CA THR A 260 26.27 -0.41 3.28
C THR A 260 24.79 -0.61 3.56
N ILE A 261 24.12 0.40 4.08
CA ILE A 261 22.66 0.46 4.13
C ILE A 261 22.23 1.55 3.16
N CYS A 262 21.49 1.19 2.11
CA CYS A 262 21.04 2.10 1.05
C CYS A 262 22.21 2.95 0.49
N PHE A 263 23.33 2.30 0.17
CA PHE A 263 24.60 2.91 -0.28
C PHE A 263 25.28 3.90 0.66
N THR A 264 24.82 4.00 1.90
CA THR A 264 25.43 4.82 2.94
C THR A 264 26.10 3.95 3.99
N THR A 265 26.96 4.57 4.81
CA THR A 265 27.53 3.89 5.97
C THR A 265 26.39 3.40 6.87
N PRO A 266 26.51 2.21 7.49
CA PRO A 266 25.48 1.71 8.40
C PRO A 266 25.19 2.72 9.51
N LYS A 267 23.90 2.95 9.79
CA LYS A 267 23.40 3.90 10.81
C LYS A 267 22.36 3.21 11.69
N PRO A 268 22.08 3.74 12.89
CA PRO A 268 20.97 3.27 13.71
C PRO A 268 19.64 3.44 12.99
N LEU A 269 18.70 2.53 13.24
CA LEU A 269 17.37 2.51 12.66
C LEU A 269 16.62 3.83 12.89
N GLU A 270 16.77 4.46 14.05
CA GLU A 270 16.11 5.73 14.35
C GLU A 270 16.57 6.87 13.43
N HIS A 271 17.87 6.91 13.11
CA HIS A 271 18.38 7.87 12.14
C HIS A 271 17.81 7.61 10.74
N LEU A 272 17.68 6.33 10.35
CA LEU A 272 17.12 5.93 9.07
C LEU A 272 15.61 6.23 9.00
N ARG A 273 14.88 6.04 10.11
CA ARG A 273 13.45 6.37 10.24
C ARG A 273 13.21 7.85 9.97
N MET A 274 13.96 8.74 10.61
CA MET A 274 13.88 10.18 10.36
C MET A 274 14.18 10.51 8.88
N ARG A 275 15.21 9.87 8.30
CA ARG A 275 15.57 10.07 6.89
C ARG A 275 14.45 9.65 5.93
N GLU A 276 13.85 8.47 6.12
CA GLU A 276 12.79 7.99 5.23
C GLU A 276 11.50 8.80 5.37
N ARG A 277 11.13 9.21 6.59
CA ARG A 277 10.01 10.15 6.82
C ARG A 277 10.24 11.49 6.12
N ASN A 278 11.45 12.05 6.21
CA ASN A 278 11.78 13.29 5.49
C ASN A 278 11.68 13.12 3.97
N HIS A 279 12.06 11.97 3.41
CA HIS A 279 11.84 11.70 1.99
C HIS A 279 10.35 11.60 1.64
N VAL A 280 9.53 10.96 2.48
CA VAL A 280 8.07 10.94 2.30
C VAL A 280 7.52 12.36 2.24
N HIS A 281 7.81 13.19 3.26
CA HIS A 281 7.37 14.58 3.30
C HIS A 281 7.82 15.36 2.06
N HIS A 282 9.07 15.19 1.62
CA HIS A 282 9.58 15.82 0.40
C HIS A 282 8.82 15.39 -0.85
N THR A 283 8.47 14.10 -0.98
CA THR A 283 7.68 13.63 -2.13
C THR A 283 6.28 14.22 -2.16
N VAL A 284 5.63 14.36 -1.00
CA VAL A 284 4.30 14.98 -0.91
C VAL A 284 4.39 16.48 -1.12
N TYR A 285 5.38 17.15 -0.54
CA TYR A 285 5.60 18.60 -0.73
C TYR A 285 5.72 18.96 -2.21
N LYS A 286 6.46 18.17 -3.00
CA LYS A 286 6.54 18.35 -4.46
C LYS A 286 5.18 18.25 -5.16
N ARG A 287 4.28 17.38 -4.69
CA ARG A 287 2.90 17.28 -5.21
C ARG A 287 2.13 18.57 -4.92
N VAL A 288 2.30 19.13 -3.72
CA VAL A 288 1.70 20.42 -3.33
C VAL A 288 2.21 21.57 -4.19
N GLU A 289 3.53 21.66 -4.41
CA GLU A 289 4.13 22.68 -5.30
C GLU A 289 3.56 22.60 -6.73
N GLN A 290 3.25 21.39 -7.19
CA GLN A 290 2.65 21.13 -8.50
C GLN A 290 1.12 21.35 -8.52
N ARG A 291 0.51 21.64 -7.37
CA ARG A 291 -0.94 21.69 -7.15
C ARG A 291 -1.66 20.49 -7.76
N ASP A 292 -1.08 19.31 -7.61
CA ASP A 292 -1.50 18.14 -8.39
C ASP A 292 -2.92 17.67 -8.03
N PHE A 293 -3.34 17.79 -6.76
CA PHE A 293 -4.70 17.48 -6.32
C PHE A 293 -5.73 18.43 -6.92
N TYR A 294 -5.45 19.73 -6.91
CA TYR A 294 -6.31 20.73 -7.55
C TYR A 294 -6.44 20.49 -9.06
N HIS A 295 -5.33 20.19 -9.74
CA HIS A 295 -5.35 19.85 -11.17
C HIS A 295 -6.11 18.55 -11.45
N HIS A 296 -5.93 17.51 -10.63
CA HIS A 296 -6.70 16.27 -10.74
C HIS A 296 -8.20 16.52 -10.65
N VAL A 297 -8.65 17.34 -9.70
CA VAL A 297 -10.07 17.67 -9.56
C VAL A 297 -10.61 18.48 -10.74
N ILE A 298 -9.81 19.41 -11.29
CA ILE A 298 -10.17 20.14 -12.54
C ILE A 298 -10.37 19.14 -13.69
N GLU A 299 -9.42 18.22 -13.88
CA GLU A 299 -9.46 17.26 -14.97
C GLU A 299 -10.63 16.27 -14.83
N SER A 300 -10.87 15.80 -13.60
CA SER A 300 -11.96 14.87 -13.27
C SER A 300 -13.34 15.50 -13.49
N LEU A 301 -13.55 16.73 -13.01
CA LEU A 301 -14.82 17.45 -13.15
C LEU A 301 -15.00 18.15 -14.51
N GLN A 302 -13.93 18.33 -15.27
CA GLN A 302 -13.89 19.15 -16.50
C GLN A 302 -14.44 20.58 -16.28
N MET A 303 -14.18 21.15 -15.10
CA MET A 303 -14.66 22.47 -14.69
C MET A 303 -13.58 23.55 -14.83
N GLN A 304 -13.98 24.82 -14.84
CA GLN A 304 -13.01 25.92 -14.88
C GLN A 304 -12.27 26.03 -13.53
N PRO A 305 -10.98 26.43 -13.53
CA PRO A 305 -10.19 26.58 -12.31
C PRO A 305 -10.88 27.43 -11.22
N LYS A 306 -11.56 28.51 -11.62
CA LYS A 306 -12.27 29.39 -10.69
C LYS A 306 -13.40 28.64 -9.95
N ASP A 307 -14.19 27.84 -10.65
CA ASP A 307 -15.31 27.11 -10.06
C ASP A 307 -14.82 26.04 -9.07
N ILE A 308 -13.67 25.41 -9.35
CA ILE A 308 -13.02 24.47 -8.42
C ILE A 308 -12.50 25.20 -7.19
N GLN A 309 -11.88 26.37 -7.37
CA GLN A 309 -11.42 27.18 -6.25
C GLN A 309 -12.59 27.56 -5.33
N ASP A 310 -13.71 27.99 -5.91
CA ASP A 310 -14.93 28.32 -5.19
C ASP A 310 -15.48 27.07 -4.48
N LEU A 311 -15.51 25.90 -5.13
CA LEU A 311 -15.93 24.62 -4.54
C LEU A 311 -15.08 24.22 -3.32
N PHE A 312 -13.77 24.49 -3.36
CA PHE A 312 -12.83 24.15 -2.31
C PHE A 312 -12.97 25.04 -1.06
N ILE A 313 -13.34 26.31 -1.24
CA ILE A 313 -13.44 27.30 -0.16
C ILE A 313 -14.87 27.57 0.31
N SER A 314 -15.89 27.15 -0.45
CA SER A 314 -17.30 27.44 -0.16
C SER A 314 -17.67 26.99 1.26
N PRO A 315 -18.30 27.86 2.09
CA PRO A 315 -18.68 27.50 3.45
C PRO A 315 -19.54 26.23 3.51
N ILE A 316 -19.12 25.28 4.35
CA ILE A 316 -19.80 24.01 4.55
C ILE A 316 -21.14 24.20 5.28
N GLU A 317 -21.27 25.28 6.06
CA GLU A 317 -22.41 25.55 6.94
C GLU A 317 -23.74 25.78 6.21
N GLY A 318 -23.70 26.37 5.00
CA GLY A 318 -24.86 26.49 4.11
C GLY A 318 -25.23 25.18 3.39
N VAL A 319 -24.32 24.19 3.43
CA VAL A 319 -24.42 22.87 2.80
C VAL A 319 -24.45 21.75 3.85
N ARG A 320 -24.92 22.03 5.08
CA ARG A 320 -25.53 20.97 5.94
C ARG A 320 -26.76 20.31 5.27
N ALA A 321 -27.10 20.76 4.07
CA ALA A 321 -28.02 20.18 3.12
C ALA A 321 -27.65 18.73 2.75
N ILE A 322 -28.49 17.80 3.19
CA ILE A 322 -28.64 16.43 2.68
C ILE A 322 -27.29 15.68 2.61
N LEU A 323 -26.74 15.34 3.78
CA LEU A 323 -25.73 14.29 3.86
C LEU A 323 -26.37 12.97 3.42
N ASP A 324 -25.62 12.14 2.69
CA ASP A 324 -26.06 10.82 2.25
C ASP A 324 -25.27 9.75 3.00
N MET A 325 -25.90 8.64 3.38
CA MET A 325 -25.12 7.46 3.79
C MET A 325 -24.38 6.91 2.57
N VAL A 326 -23.11 6.56 2.75
CA VAL A 326 -22.28 5.97 1.69
C VAL A 326 -21.84 4.58 2.12
N VAL A 327 -22.09 3.58 1.29
CA VAL A 327 -21.60 2.21 1.48
C VAL A 327 -20.63 1.87 0.37
N LEU A 328 -19.43 1.45 0.73
CA LEU A 328 -18.33 1.15 -0.17
C LEU A 328 -17.89 -0.30 0.02
N ARG A 329 -17.87 -1.08 -1.06
CA ARG A 329 -17.27 -2.40 -1.07
C ARG A 329 -15.77 -2.30 -1.27
N VAL A 330 -15.02 -2.93 -0.37
CA VAL A 330 -13.56 -2.89 -0.31
C VAL A 330 -13.05 -4.32 -0.37
N ALA A 331 -12.23 -4.63 -1.38
CA ALA A 331 -11.72 -5.99 -1.59
C ALA A 331 -10.63 -6.40 -0.60
N ARG A 332 -10.06 -5.44 0.16
CA ARG A 332 -8.96 -5.69 1.09
C ARG A 332 -9.32 -5.21 2.48
N ARG A 333 -8.85 -5.98 3.47
CA ARG A 333 -8.94 -5.62 4.90
C ARG A 333 -8.26 -4.27 5.10
N PRO A 334 -8.91 -3.25 5.72
CA PRO A 334 -8.24 -2.00 6.10
C PRO A 334 -7.18 -2.27 7.19
N ASP A 335 -6.31 -1.30 7.48
CA ASP A 335 -5.33 -1.44 8.55
C ASP A 335 -6.00 -1.45 9.95
N PRO A 336 -6.73 -0.40 10.38
CA PRO A 336 -7.77 -0.54 11.38
C PRO A 336 -9.17 -0.36 10.77
N PHE A 337 -10.17 -0.92 11.44
CA PHE A 337 -11.59 -0.75 11.11
C PHE A 337 -12.15 0.54 11.72
N THR A 338 -11.58 1.69 11.35
CA THR A 338 -11.95 3.02 11.87
C THR A 338 -12.38 3.96 10.74
N MET A 339 -12.64 5.23 11.06
CA MET A 339 -12.81 6.29 10.05
C MET A 339 -11.67 6.24 9.02
N PRO A 340 -11.94 6.33 7.72
CA PRO A 340 -10.90 6.28 6.71
C PRO A 340 -10.16 7.62 6.56
N SER A 341 -8.90 7.57 6.13
CA SER A 341 -8.11 8.74 5.80
C SER A 341 -8.70 9.45 4.58
N SER A 342 -8.63 10.78 4.56
CA SER A 342 -9.10 11.61 3.43
C SER A 342 -8.44 11.18 2.12
N ALA A 343 -7.12 10.97 2.13
CA ALA A 343 -6.37 10.59 0.95
C ALA A 343 -6.77 9.23 0.37
N SER A 344 -7.09 8.24 1.23
CA SER A 344 -7.43 6.89 0.78
C SER A 344 -8.89 6.75 0.34
N VAL A 345 -9.84 7.43 1.01
CA VAL A 345 -11.28 7.32 0.71
C VAL A 345 -11.71 8.17 -0.49
N PHE A 346 -10.99 9.26 -0.79
CA PHE A 346 -11.40 10.22 -1.82
C PHE A 346 -11.63 9.57 -3.20
N GLN A 347 -10.77 8.62 -3.60
CA GLN A 347 -10.94 7.87 -4.85
C GLN A 347 -12.21 7.00 -4.88
N PHE A 348 -12.61 6.47 -3.73
CA PHE A 348 -13.85 5.69 -3.63
C PHE A 348 -15.05 6.62 -3.75
N LEU A 349 -15.03 7.77 -3.07
CA LEU A 349 -16.07 8.79 -3.23
C LEU A 349 -16.19 9.26 -4.67
N GLU A 350 -15.07 9.48 -5.36
CA GLU A 350 -15.05 9.84 -6.79
C GLU A 350 -15.69 8.74 -7.65
N ALA A 351 -15.34 7.48 -7.42
CA ALA A 351 -15.86 6.35 -8.20
C ALA A 351 -17.37 6.13 -8.02
N VAL A 352 -17.91 6.43 -6.85
CA VAL A 352 -19.33 6.23 -6.52
C VAL A 352 -20.18 7.49 -6.69
N CYS A 353 -19.58 8.55 -7.23
CA CYS A 353 -20.21 9.86 -7.38
C CYS A 353 -21.51 9.76 -8.20
N PRO A 354 -22.66 10.22 -7.65
CA PRO A 354 -23.92 10.27 -8.39
C PRO A 354 -23.79 11.11 -9.66
N LYS A 355 -24.24 10.57 -10.80
CA LYS A 355 -24.09 11.21 -12.13
C LYS A 355 -24.79 12.56 -12.25
N ASP A 356 -25.84 12.77 -11.48
CA ASP A 356 -26.63 14.01 -11.41
C ASP A 356 -26.00 15.07 -10.49
N ARG A 357 -25.02 14.69 -9.66
CA ARG A 357 -24.33 15.56 -8.69
C ARG A 357 -22.80 15.42 -8.83
N PRO A 358 -22.19 15.89 -9.94
CA PRO A 358 -20.78 15.63 -10.23
C PRO A 358 -19.80 16.15 -9.17
N THR A 359 -20.13 17.25 -8.46
CA THR A 359 -19.30 17.81 -7.38
C THR A 359 -19.52 17.16 -6.01
N TRP A 360 -20.37 16.12 -5.94
CA TRP A 360 -20.76 15.46 -4.70
C TRP A 360 -19.55 14.91 -3.95
N TYR A 361 -18.65 14.18 -4.61
CA TYR A 361 -17.52 13.54 -3.94
C TYR A 361 -16.57 14.54 -3.28
N VAL A 362 -16.35 15.71 -3.90
CA VAL A 362 -15.56 16.81 -3.30
C VAL A 362 -16.28 17.37 -2.07
N THR A 363 -17.59 17.60 -2.18
CA THR A 363 -18.40 18.11 -1.07
C THR A 363 -18.43 17.12 0.11
N THR A 364 -18.65 15.84 -0.17
CA THR A 364 -18.65 14.76 0.82
C THR A 364 -17.28 14.60 1.47
N ALA A 365 -16.19 14.65 0.69
CA ALA A 365 -14.83 14.59 1.23
C ALA A 365 -14.51 15.72 2.21
N ARG A 366 -14.94 16.96 1.88
CA ARG A 366 -14.82 18.12 2.77
C ARG A 366 -15.61 17.97 4.07
N GLN A 367 -16.61 17.10 4.08
CA GLN A 367 -17.54 16.88 5.18
C GLN A 367 -17.29 15.56 5.94
N LEU A 368 -16.19 14.84 5.68
CA LEU A 368 -15.92 13.54 6.31
C LEU A 368 -15.98 13.58 7.85
N GLY A 369 -15.61 14.69 8.49
CA GLY A 369 -15.70 14.86 9.94
C GLY A 369 -17.14 14.86 10.50
N LEU A 370 -18.16 14.97 9.65
CA LEU A 370 -19.59 14.89 9.99
C LEU A 370 -20.15 13.46 9.89
N TYR A 371 -19.32 12.49 9.51
CA TYR A 371 -19.68 11.08 9.40
C TYR A 371 -19.08 10.26 10.55
N GLU A 372 -19.75 9.18 10.93
CA GLU A 372 -19.18 8.03 11.62
C GLU A 372 -18.92 6.90 10.61
N ALA A 373 -17.95 6.04 10.90
CA ALA A 373 -17.68 4.84 10.13
C ALA A 373 -18.25 3.62 10.84
N ALA A 374 -18.88 2.73 10.08
CA ALA A 374 -19.11 1.36 10.49
C ALA A 374 -18.45 0.43 9.47
N TRP A 375 -17.93 -0.70 9.94
CA TRP A 375 -17.30 -1.70 9.09
C TRP A 375 -18.01 -3.02 9.18
N GLY A 376 -18.21 -3.66 8.03
CA GLY A 376 -18.71 -5.01 7.90
C GLY A 376 -17.74 -5.93 7.19
N VAL A 377 -17.84 -7.22 7.46
CA VAL A 377 -17.17 -8.28 6.70
C VAL A 377 -18.22 -9.21 6.09
N GLY A 378 -18.03 -9.52 4.81
CA GLY A 378 -18.82 -10.50 4.07
C GLY A 378 -17.92 -11.59 3.52
N CYS A 379 -18.40 -12.83 3.48
CA CYS A 379 -17.66 -13.97 2.93
C CYS A 379 -18.44 -14.66 1.81
N GLN A 380 -17.80 -14.85 0.65
CA GLN A 380 -18.31 -15.70 -0.42
C GLN A 380 -17.49 -17.00 -0.46
N ALA A 381 -17.84 -17.95 0.42
CA ALA A 381 -17.18 -19.26 0.44
C ALA A 381 -17.92 -20.25 -0.48
N GLY A 382 -17.27 -20.72 -1.55
CA GLY A 382 -17.78 -21.80 -2.40
C GLY A 382 -19.10 -21.52 -3.12
N GLY A 383 -19.41 -20.26 -3.42
CA GLY A 383 -20.67 -19.86 -4.05
C GLY A 383 -21.87 -19.81 -3.09
N ILE A 384 -21.67 -20.07 -1.80
CA ILE A 384 -22.66 -19.85 -0.74
C ILE A 384 -22.28 -18.56 -0.03
N GLN A 385 -23.13 -17.54 -0.15
CA GLN A 385 -22.99 -16.29 0.57
C GLN A 385 -23.20 -16.57 2.07
N LYS A 386 -22.15 -16.45 2.87
CA LYS A 386 -22.31 -16.38 4.33
C LYS A 386 -22.86 -15.00 4.68
N GLY A 387 -23.62 -14.92 5.77
CA GLY A 387 -24.18 -13.66 6.26
C GLY A 387 -23.11 -12.60 6.51
N MET A 388 -23.55 -11.34 6.59
CA MET A 388 -22.70 -10.20 6.93
C MET A 388 -22.50 -10.12 8.44
N GLU A 389 -21.28 -9.85 8.88
CA GLU A 389 -20.99 -9.52 10.28
C GLU A 389 -20.51 -8.07 10.37
N LEU A 390 -21.07 -7.33 11.32
CA LEU A 390 -20.63 -5.97 11.63
C LEU A 390 -19.39 -6.06 12.55
N VAL A 391 -18.30 -5.47 12.11
CA VAL A 391 -16.98 -5.49 12.75
C VAL A 391 -16.83 -4.34 13.73
N THR A 392 -17.15 -3.12 13.29
CA THR A 392 -17.13 -1.92 14.13
C THR A 392 -18.31 -1.00 13.85
N LEU A 393 -18.69 -0.21 14.85
CA LEU A 393 -19.61 0.91 14.74
C LEU A 393 -19.05 2.09 15.53
N GLY A 394 -18.55 3.11 14.83
CA GLY A 394 -17.74 4.17 15.46
C GLY A 394 -16.47 3.57 16.07
N ASP A 395 -16.23 3.88 17.35
CA ASP A 395 -15.08 3.35 18.11
C ASP A 395 -15.36 2.00 18.78
N GLU A 396 -16.57 1.45 18.66
CA GLU A 396 -16.94 0.17 19.27
C GLU A 396 -16.52 -1.00 18.37
N ILE A 397 -15.77 -1.95 18.94
CA ILE A 397 -15.40 -3.21 18.30
C ILE A 397 -16.43 -4.27 18.65
N LEU A 398 -17.14 -4.76 17.64
CA LEU A 398 -18.20 -5.77 17.78
C LEU A 398 -17.68 -7.18 17.50
N VAL A 399 -16.76 -7.32 16.54
CA VAL A 399 -16.17 -8.60 16.14
C VAL A 399 -14.67 -8.43 15.88
N ASN A 400 -13.86 -9.37 16.39
CA ASN A 400 -12.45 -9.44 16.07
C ASN A 400 -12.24 -10.24 14.78
N VAL A 401 -11.97 -9.54 13.67
CA VAL A 401 -11.77 -10.16 12.34
C VAL A 401 -10.60 -11.14 12.32
N ASP A 402 -9.58 -10.93 13.14
CA ASP A 402 -8.39 -11.79 13.17
C ASP A 402 -8.71 -13.17 13.79
N GLU A 403 -9.85 -13.33 14.47
CA GLU A 403 -10.34 -14.59 15.03
C GLU A 403 -11.32 -15.34 14.12
N LEU A 404 -11.78 -14.72 13.02
CA LEU A 404 -12.82 -15.28 12.15
C LEU A 404 -12.35 -16.41 11.23
N GLY A 405 -11.04 -16.69 11.15
CA GLY A 405 -10.49 -17.75 10.30
C GLY A 405 -10.85 -17.56 8.82
N LEU A 406 -10.56 -16.38 8.27
CA LEU A 406 -10.87 -16.05 6.89
C LEU A 406 -9.96 -16.80 5.91
N ASP A 407 -10.55 -17.62 5.04
CA ASP A 407 -9.84 -18.54 4.13
C ASP A 407 -9.82 -18.08 2.65
N GLY A 408 -10.06 -16.79 2.40
CA GLY A 408 -10.09 -16.20 1.07
C GLY A 408 -11.50 -16.05 0.48
N GLY A 409 -11.71 -14.97 -0.29
CA GLY A 409 -13.00 -14.62 -0.88
C GLY A 409 -13.86 -13.69 0.00
N GLU A 410 -13.28 -13.18 1.08
CA GLU A 410 -13.85 -12.11 1.88
C GLU A 410 -13.82 -10.76 1.15
N PHE A 411 -14.74 -9.89 1.55
CA PHE A 411 -14.71 -8.47 1.24
C PHE A 411 -15.23 -7.71 2.44
N PHE A 412 -14.94 -6.42 2.45
CA PHE A 412 -15.29 -5.52 3.53
C PHE A 412 -16.26 -4.47 3.03
N LEU A 413 -17.13 -3.99 3.91
CA LEU A 413 -18.04 -2.89 3.64
C LEU A 413 -17.68 -1.75 4.58
N LEU A 414 -17.31 -0.60 4.03
CA LEU A 414 -17.23 0.65 4.77
C LEU A 414 -18.56 1.38 4.63
N VAL A 415 -19.15 1.75 5.75
CA VAL A 415 -20.39 2.55 5.81
C VAL A 415 -20.05 3.89 6.45
N LEU A 416 -20.16 4.97 5.68
CA LEU A 416 -20.09 6.34 6.19
C LEU A 416 -21.50 6.82 6.50
N ILE A 417 -21.77 7.09 7.77
CA ILE A 417 -23.09 7.42 8.28
C ILE A 417 -23.06 8.85 8.82
N PRO A 418 -23.95 9.75 8.38
CA PRO A 418 -24.03 11.08 8.96
C PRO A 418 -24.24 10.99 10.49
N LYS A 419 -23.43 11.68 11.29
CA LYS A 419 -23.53 11.69 12.77
C LYS A 419 -24.93 12.04 13.27
N ALA A 420 -25.61 12.93 12.56
CA ALA A 420 -26.99 13.33 12.85
C ALA A 420 -28.00 12.16 12.74
N TRP A 421 -27.63 11.06 12.08
CA TRP A 421 -28.50 9.90 11.87
C TRP A 421 -28.37 8.84 12.96
N MET A 422 -27.36 8.96 13.83
CA MET A 422 -27.01 7.96 14.84
C MET A 422 -27.94 7.94 16.08
N GLY A 423 -28.89 8.88 16.19
CA GLY A 423 -29.68 9.11 17.41
C GLY A 423 -30.92 8.23 17.61
N GLY A 424 -30.93 6.95 17.22
CA GLY A 424 -32.10 6.07 17.39
C GLY A 424 -31.76 4.60 17.64
N ASP A 425 -32.68 3.88 18.29
CA ASP A 425 -32.46 2.50 18.81
C ASP A 425 -32.25 1.42 17.72
N ASP A 426 -32.48 1.74 16.45
CA ASP A 426 -32.51 0.80 15.32
C ASP A 426 -31.35 1.00 14.32
N VAL A 427 -30.41 1.90 14.59
CA VAL A 427 -29.36 2.28 13.62
C VAL A 427 -28.52 1.08 13.20
N GLU A 428 -28.10 0.23 14.14
CA GLU A 428 -27.32 -0.98 13.84
C GLU A 428 -28.08 -1.95 12.91
N ARG A 429 -29.37 -2.18 13.20
CA ARG A 429 -30.25 -3.03 12.40
C ARG A 429 -30.36 -2.51 10.96
N ARG A 430 -30.51 -1.19 10.80
CA ARG A 430 -30.59 -0.55 9.48
C ARG A 430 -29.28 -0.63 8.72
N ILE A 431 -28.13 -0.42 9.39
CA ILE A 431 -26.81 -0.58 8.77
C ILE A 431 -26.65 -2.00 8.24
N LYS A 432 -26.97 -3.02 9.06
CA LYS A 432 -26.93 -4.42 8.64
C LYS A 432 -27.82 -4.67 7.42
N SER A 433 -29.04 -4.16 7.42
CA SER A 433 -29.96 -4.29 6.27
C SER A 433 -29.41 -3.66 4.98
N VAL A 434 -28.79 -2.48 5.04
CA VAL A 434 -28.14 -1.88 3.86
C VAL A 434 -26.98 -2.75 3.39
N CYS A 435 -26.13 -3.20 4.31
CA CYS A 435 -24.99 -4.05 3.99
C CYS A 435 -25.42 -5.36 3.31
N GLU A 436 -26.42 -6.05 3.87
CA GLU A 436 -26.99 -7.26 3.28
C GLU A 436 -27.52 -7.00 1.88
N ARG A 437 -28.24 -5.88 1.67
CA ARG A 437 -28.73 -5.49 0.35
C ARG A 437 -27.60 -5.30 -0.66
N VAL A 438 -26.52 -4.61 -0.29
CA VAL A 438 -25.33 -4.43 -1.16
C VAL A 438 -24.71 -5.77 -1.51
N MET A 439 -24.64 -6.70 -0.54
CA MET A 439 -24.09 -8.04 -0.77
C MET A 439 -24.96 -8.87 -1.72
N ASP A 440 -26.27 -8.90 -1.48
CA ASP A 440 -27.24 -9.69 -2.25
C ASP A 440 -27.36 -9.21 -3.71
N GLN A 441 -27.28 -7.89 -3.91
CA GLN A 441 -27.32 -7.29 -5.25
C GLN A 441 -25.97 -7.34 -5.96
N GLY A 442 -24.90 -7.70 -5.25
CA GLY A 442 -23.54 -7.71 -5.78
C GLY A 442 -23.01 -6.34 -6.17
N GLU A 443 -23.58 -5.26 -5.59
CA GLU A 443 -23.18 -3.89 -5.89
C GLU A 443 -21.80 -3.58 -5.30
N GLU A 444 -21.02 -2.73 -5.99
CA GLU A 444 -19.72 -2.25 -5.50
C GLU A 444 -19.88 -1.11 -4.49
N SER A 445 -21.01 -0.42 -4.50
CA SER A 445 -21.27 0.73 -3.64
C SER A 445 -22.71 1.19 -3.70
N VAL A 446 -23.16 1.91 -2.67
CA VAL A 446 -24.48 2.53 -2.58
C VAL A 446 -24.38 3.91 -1.94
N VAL A 447 -25.19 4.86 -2.42
CA VAL A 447 -25.39 6.18 -1.79
C VAL A 447 -26.88 6.32 -1.48
N LEU A 448 -27.23 6.61 -0.22
CA LEU A 448 -28.62 6.68 0.25
C LEU A 448 -28.94 8.02 0.91
N GLY A 449 -30.08 8.59 0.50
CA GLY A 449 -30.69 9.70 1.20
C GLY A 449 -31.34 9.29 2.53
N ARG A 450 -31.68 10.28 3.35
CA ARG A 450 -32.27 10.06 4.68
C ARG A 450 -33.59 9.28 4.63
N GLU A 451 -34.46 9.61 3.69
CA GLU A 451 -35.79 8.99 3.57
C GLU A 451 -35.70 7.49 3.26
N GLU A 452 -34.76 7.09 2.40
CA GLU A 452 -34.51 5.68 2.09
C GLU A 452 -33.94 4.94 3.31
N PHE A 453 -33.02 5.57 4.05
CA PHE A 453 -32.47 4.99 5.27
C PHE A 453 -33.53 4.81 6.37
N ASP A 454 -34.48 5.74 6.50
CA ASP A 454 -35.55 5.66 7.49
C ASP A 454 -36.61 4.60 7.17
N GLN A 455 -36.70 4.12 5.93
CA GLN A 455 -37.62 3.07 5.49
C GLN A 455 -37.10 1.64 5.71
N LEU A 456 -35.84 1.49 6.14
CA LEU A 456 -35.21 0.21 6.52
C LEU A 456 -35.51 -0.14 7.99
#